data_AF-A0A4Q5UA53-F1
#
_entry.id   AF-A0A4Q5UA53-F1
#
_cell.length_a   1.000
_cell.length_b   1.000
_cell.length_c   1.000
_cell.angle_alpha   90.00
_cell.angle_beta   90.00
_cell.angle_gamma   90.00
#
_symmetry.space_group_name_H-M   'P 1'
#
loop_
_entity.id
_entity.type
_entity.pdbx_description
1 polymer ?
#
loop_
_entity_poly.entity_id
_entity_poly.type
_entity_poly.pdbx_seq_one_letter_code
_entity_poly.pdbx_strand_id
1 'polypeptide(L)'
;MQFKKTLIRLLVFIFPVATQGQVTFLAQGDKQNILVERLEIKAQTDSVLNFSKTRPYSRLSYVLNGIRSFRQKNPDALSRVDEYNIRSAWMNNLDYVPAEEREQYNSRKPVLKNFYTSPANLYEVHIKDFDLVINPVIQYTLSKEKDNDQSLFLNTRGLTLRGNIAKKIGFFAYMTDNQERDPAYVQEYIAQRSAVPG
;
A
#
# COMPACT_ATOMS: atom_id res chain seq x y z
N MET A 1 45.07 12.36 25.68
CA MET A 1 43.72 12.83 25.25
C MET A 1 43.07 12.02 24.13
N GLN A 2 43.79 11.15 23.39
CA GLN A 2 43.23 10.36 22.27
C GLN A 2 42.23 9.28 22.71
N PHE A 3 42.50 8.56 23.80
CA PHE A 3 41.66 7.44 24.28
C PHE A 3 40.19 7.83 24.55
N LYS A 4 39.95 9.02 25.14
CA LYS A 4 38.60 9.52 25.41
C LYS A 4 37.81 9.79 24.12
N LYS A 5 38.48 10.21 23.04
CA LYS A 5 37.84 10.44 21.73
C LYS A 5 37.48 9.13 21.02
N THR A 6 38.30 8.09 21.18
CA THR A 6 38.04 6.76 20.60
C THR A 6 36.89 6.05 21.30
N LEU A 7 36.76 6.21 22.62
CA LEU A 7 35.69 5.59 23.42
C LEU A 7 34.28 6.07 23.01
N ILE A 8 34.12 7.37 22.74
CA ILE A 8 32.86 7.95 22.27
C ILE A 8 32.49 7.42 20.88
N ARG A 9 33.46 7.29 19.97
CA ARG A 9 33.24 6.70 18.64
C ARG A 9 32.83 5.22 18.74
N LEU A 10 33.47 4.46 19.63
CA LEU A 10 33.15 3.06 19.87
C LEU A 10 31.74 2.89 20.45
N LEU A 11 31.33 3.79 21.37
CA LEU A 11 29.97 3.81 21.94
C LEU A 11 28.88 4.04 20.88
N VAL A 12 29.13 4.88 19.86
CA VAL A 12 28.18 5.09 18.75
C VAL A 12 28.00 3.85 17.88
N PHE A 13 29.04 3.03 17.71
CA PHE A 13 28.96 1.78 16.94
C PHE A 13 28.43 0.58 17.74
N ILE A 14 28.60 0.58 19.07
CA ILE A 14 28.15 -0.52 19.95
C ILE A 14 26.74 -0.29 20.49
N PHE A 15 26.22 0.94 20.47
CA PHE A 15 24.85 1.19 20.89
C PHE A 15 23.89 0.41 19.99
N PRO A 16 23.17 -0.59 20.50
CA PRO A 16 22.12 -1.22 19.73
C PRO A 16 21.03 -0.15 19.59
N VAL A 17 20.98 0.50 18.43
CA VAL A 17 19.80 1.27 18.07
C VAL A 17 18.69 0.24 18.06
N ALA A 18 17.74 0.37 19.00
CA ALA A 18 16.54 -0.44 19.01
C ALA A 18 15.77 -0.10 17.73
N THR A 19 16.08 -0.82 16.65
CA THR A 19 15.41 -0.66 15.37
C THR A 19 13.99 -1.17 15.56
N GLN A 20 13.03 -0.26 15.60
CA GLN A 20 11.63 -0.66 15.50
C GLN A 20 11.39 -1.24 14.11
N GLY A 21 10.53 -2.26 14.05
CA GLY A 21 10.20 -2.92 12.79
C GLY A 21 9.59 -1.93 11.80
N GLN A 22 10.07 -1.95 10.56
CA GLN A 22 9.47 -1.19 9.48
C GLN A 22 8.18 -1.87 9.02
N VAL A 23 7.16 -1.05 8.78
CA VAL A 23 5.84 -1.48 8.26
C VAL A 23 5.59 -0.79 6.94
N THR A 24 4.85 -1.45 6.06
CA THR A 24 4.44 -0.88 4.78
C THR A 24 3.25 0.06 4.96
N PHE A 25 3.21 1.10 4.13
CA PHE A 25 2.17 2.13 4.15
C PHE A 25 1.19 1.93 2.98
N LEU A 26 0.02 2.57 3.10
CA LEU A 26 -0.93 2.67 2.00
C LEU A 26 -0.41 3.62 0.92
N ALA A 27 -0.70 3.28 -0.33
CA ALA A 27 -0.47 4.18 -1.45
C ALA A 27 -1.50 5.32 -1.42
N GLN A 28 -1.16 6.42 -2.10
CA GLN A 28 -2.10 7.51 -2.30
C GLN A 28 -3.30 7.01 -3.12
N GLY A 29 -4.51 7.37 -2.69
CA GLY A 29 -5.75 6.94 -3.35
C GLY A 29 -6.19 5.50 -3.05
N ASP A 30 -5.48 4.75 -2.19
CA ASP A 30 -5.94 3.42 -1.76
C ASP A 30 -7.31 3.56 -1.06
N LYS A 31 -8.28 2.74 -1.47
CA LYS A 31 -9.66 2.74 -0.94
C LYS A 31 -9.71 2.52 0.59
N GLN A 32 -8.67 1.91 1.16
CA GLN A 32 -8.57 1.70 2.60
C GLN A 32 -8.42 3.01 3.36
N ASN A 33 -7.90 4.07 2.74
CA ASN A 33 -7.86 5.41 3.35
C ASN A 33 -9.27 5.88 3.70
N ILE A 34 -10.22 5.75 2.77
CA ILE A 34 -11.63 6.13 2.96
C ILE A 34 -12.27 5.29 4.07
N LEU A 35 -11.96 3.99 4.13
CA LEU A 35 -12.49 3.11 5.19
C LEU A 35 -12.00 3.56 6.57
N VAL A 36 -10.70 3.81 6.74
CA VAL A 36 -10.12 4.21 8.02
C VAL A 36 -10.69 5.54 8.49
N GLU A 37 -10.76 6.54 7.60
CA GLU A 37 -11.36 7.85 7.90
C GLU A 37 -12.83 7.71 8.31
N ARG A 38 -13.59 6.85 7.62
CA ARG A 38 -14.97 6.57 7.98
C ARG A 38 -15.09 5.93 9.37
N LEU A 39 -14.23 4.98 9.70
CA LEU A 39 -14.24 4.33 11.02
C LEU A 39 -13.86 5.32 12.13
N GLU A 40 -12.89 6.18 11.90
CA GLU A 40 -12.52 7.26 12.83
C GLU A 40 -13.69 8.22 13.10
N ILE A 41 -14.37 8.70 12.06
CA ILE A 41 -15.54 9.58 12.19
C ILE A 41 -16.63 8.90 13.03
N LYS A 42 -16.89 7.61 12.80
CA LYS A 42 -17.88 6.84 13.57
C LYS A 42 -17.43 6.59 15.00
N ALA A 43 -16.13 6.52 15.26
CA ALA A 43 -15.59 6.25 16.58
C ALA A 43 -15.65 7.46 17.51
N GLN A 44 -15.66 8.69 16.94
CA GLN A 44 -15.72 9.99 17.60
C GLN A 44 -14.57 10.30 18.59
N THR A 45 -14.31 9.44 19.57
CA THR A 45 -13.37 9.65 20.69
C THR A 45 -12.30 8.55 20.80
N ASP A 46 -12.05 7.77 19.75
CA ASP A 46 -11.10 6.64 19.83
C ASP A 46 -9.62 7.09 19.76
N SER A 47 -8.92 6.93 20.89
CA SER A 47 -7.48 7.18 21.03
C SER A 47 -6.60 6.42 20.03
N VAL A 48 -7.08 5.32 19.45
CA VAL A 48 -6.34 4.50 18.47
C VAL A 48 -6.55 4.99 17.03
N LEU A 49 -7.72 5.57 16.71
CA LEU A 49 -8.07 6.02 15.36
C LEU A 49 -7.88 7.54 15.14
N ASN A 50 -7.65 8.33 16.19
CA ASN A 50 -7.55 9.80 16.15
C ASN A 50 -6.25 10.40 15.55
N PHE A 51 -5.58 9.71 14.64
CA PHE A 51 -4.30 10.15 14.05
C PHE A 51 -4.41 10.50 12.56
N SER A 52 -5.60 10.82 12.04
CA SER A 52 -5.84 11.08 10.60
C SER A 52 -4.98 12.15 9.95
N LYS A 53 -4.32 13.00 10.73
CA LYS A 53 -3.44 14.05 10.21
C LYS A 53 -2.12 13.51 9.65
N THR A 54 -1.70 12.31 10.07
CA THR A 54 -0.44 11.71 9.61
C THR A 54 -0.71 10.72 8.49
N ARG A 55 -0.62 11.20 7.24
CA ARG A 55 -0.62 10.36 6.04
C ARG A 55 0.83 10.17 5.55
N PRO A 56 1.16 9.02 4.92
CA PRO A 56 0.28 7.88 4.61
C PRO A 56 -0.02 6.99 5.83
N TYR A 57 -1.11 6.22 5.80
CA TYR A 57 -1.46 5.29 6.87
C TYR A 57 -0.65 3.99 6.81
N SER A 58 -0.08 3.58 7.95
CA SER A 58 0.51 2.24 8.13
C SER A 58 -0.57 1.16 8.03
N ARG A 59 -0.28 0.12 7.24
CA ARG A 59 -1.16 -1.04 7.05
C ARG A 59 -1.42 -1.79 8.34
N LEU A 60 -0.39 -1.99 9.17
CA LEU A 60 -0.54 -2.70 10.44
C LEU A 60 -1.13 -1.79 11.53
N SER A 61 -0.48 -0.65 11.80
CA SER A 61 -0.80 0.15 12.99
C SER A 61 -2.13 0.91 12.88
N TYR A 62 -2.49 1.39 11.68
CA TYR A 62 -3.71 2.18 11.50
C TYR A 62 -4.82 1.36 10.86
N VAL A 63 -4.55 0.64 9.77
CA VAL A 63 -5.63 -0.08 9.06
C VAL A 63 -6.07 -1.29 9.88
N LEU A 64 -5.20 -2.28 10.09
CA LEU A 64 -5.61 -3.53 10.72
C LEU A 64 -5.91 -3.35 12.23
N ASN A 65 -5.02 -2.71 12.96
CA ASN A 65 -5.22 -2.49 14.39
C ASN A 65 -6.36 -1.49 14.68
N GLY A 66 -6.54 -0.47 13.82
CA GLY A 66 -7.67 0.45 13.92
C GLY A 66 -9.01 -0.24 13.67
N ILE A 67 -9.10 -1.09 12.63
CA ILE A 67 -10.28 -1.93 12.38
C ILE A 67 -10.55 -2.85 13.57
N ARG A 68 -9.52 -3.51 14.13
CA ARG A 68 -9.67 -4.38 15.32
C ARG A 68 -10.19 -3.60 16.53
N SER A 69 -9.59 -2.46 16.86
CA SER A 69 -10.02 -1.58 17.96
C SER A 69 -11.47 -1.15 17.78
N PHE A 70 -11.85 -0.71 16.56
CA PHE A 70 -13.21 -0.27 16.28
C PHE A 70 -14.23 -1.40 16.48
N ARG A 71 -13.97 -2.59 15.91
CA ARG A 71 -14.87 -3.75 16.02
C ARG A 71 -15.07 -4.20 17.47
N GLN A 72 -14.02 -4.13 18.28
CA GLN A 72 -14.10 -4.50 19.69
C GLN A 72 -14.94 -3.51 20.51
N LYS A 73 -14.84 -2.21 20.23
CA LYS A 73 -15.55 -1.16 20.97
C LYS A 73 -16.99 -0.93 20.49
N ASN A 74 -17.23 -1.10 19.19
CA ASN A 74 -18.49 -0.73 18.54
C ASN A 74 -19.01 -1.84 17.59
N PRO A 75 -19.30 -3.05 18.10
CA PRO A 75 -19.69 -4.18 17.25
C PRO A 75 -20.99 -3.91 16.45
N ASP A 76 -21.96 -3.24 17.07
CA ASP A 76 -23.28 -2.99 16.45
C ASP A 76 -23.31 -1.76 15.53
N ALA A 77 -22.22 -0.99 15.50
CA ALA A 77 -22.16 0.23 14.69
C ALA A 77 -21.83 -0.05 13.21
N LEU A 78 -21.53 -1.29 12.82
CA LEU A 78 -21.07 -1.62 11.47
C LEU A 78 -22.23 -1.96 10.52
N SER A 79 -22.31 -1.25 9.40
CA SER A 79 -23.25 -1.60 8.33
C SER A 79 -22.72 -2.78 7.51
N ARG A 80 -23.61 -3.42 6.73
CA ARG A 80 -23.22 -4.48 5.78
C ARG A 80 -22.13 -4.03 4.79
N VAL A 81 -22.16 -2.75 4.39
CA VAL A 81 -21.16 -2.16 3.49
C VAL A 81 -19.82 -1.97 4.21
N ASP A 82 -19.86 -1.55 5.48
CA ASP A 82 -18.65 -1.44 6.30
C ASP A 82 -17.98 -2.81 6.48
N GLU A 83 -18.76 -3.85 6.78
CA GLU A 83 -18.26 -5.23 6.89
C GLU A 83 -17.65 -5.75 5.58
N TYR A 84 -18.26 -5.45 4.43
CA TYR A 84 -17.69 -5.77 3.12
C TYR A 84 -16.34 -5.08 2.91
N ASN A 85 -16.25 -3.78 3.22
CA ASN A 85 -15.03 -3.00 3.07
C ASN A 85 -13.93 -3.46 4.04
N ILE A 86 -14.30 -3.76 5.29
CA ILE A 86 -13.39 -4.35 6.28
C ILE A 86 -12.85 -5.68 5.78
N ARG A 87 -13.71 -6.58 5.30
CA ARG A 87 -13.29 -7.85 4.70
C ARG A 87 -12.34 -7.63 3.53
N SER A 88 -12.61 -6.64 2.68
CA SER A 88 -11.71 -6.27 1.58
C SER A 88 -10.35 -5.77 2.09
N ALA A 89 -10.33 -4.95 3.15
CA ALA A 89 -9.10 -4.47 3.77
C ALA A 89 -8.26 -5.61 4.36
N TRP A 90 -8.88 -6.60 5.01
CA TRP A 90 -8.17 -7.80 5.49
C TRP A 90 -7.51 -8.57 4.36
N MET A 91 -8.26 -8.86 3.28
CA MET A 91 -7.71 -9.54 2.10
C MET A 91 -6.55 -8.76 1.44
N ASN A 92 -6.60 -7.43 1.47
CA ASN A 92 -5.52 -6.60 0.92
C ASN A 92 -4.29 -6.49 1.83
N ASN A 93 -4.31 -7.02 3.05
CA ASN A 93 -3.19 -6.94 4.01
C ASN A 93 -2.86 -8.30 4.65
N LEU A 94 -3.02 -9.40 3.90
CA LEU A 94 -2.75 -10.76 4.39
C LEU A 94 -1.32 -10.98 4.90
N ASP A 95 -0.36 -10.18 4.42
CA ASP A 95 1.03 -10.10 4.88
C ASP A 95 1.14 -9.78 6.38
N TYR A 96 0.13 -9.19 6.99
CA TYR A 96 0.08 -8.89 8.43
C TYR A 96 -0.96 -9.69 9.21
N VAL A 97 -1.76 -10.52 8.53
CA VAL A 97 -2.79 -11.37 9.16
C VAL A 97 -2.16 -12.65 9.69
N PRO A 98 -2.48 -13.12 10.92
CA PRO A 98 -2.00 -14.40 11.43
C PRO A 98 -2.44 -15.58 10.55
N ALA A 99 -1.62 -16.62 10.42
CA ALA A 99 -1.88 -17.75 9.53
C ALA A 99 -3.26 -18.43 9.78
N GLU A 100 -3.65 -18.54 11.06
CA GLU A 100 -4.94 -19.08 11.51
C GLU A 100 -6.15 -18.32 10.93
N GLU A 101 -6.00 -17.00 10.74
CA GLU A 101 -7.04 -16.14 10.20
C GLU A 101 -6.97 -16.04 8.66
N ARG A 102 -5.92 -16.53 8.00
CA ARG A 102 -5.76 -16.38 6.53
C ARG A 102 -6.65 -17.32 5.74
N GLU A 103 -6.89 -18.54 6.23
CA GLU A 103 -7.59 -19.59 5.47
C GLU A 103 -8.99 -19.18 5.03
N GLN A 104 -9.68 -18.33 5.81
CA GLN A 104 -11.01 -17.81 5.48
C GLN A 104 -11.04 -16.91 4.23
N TYR A 105 -9.88 -16.44 3.79
CA TYR A 105 -9.72 -15.54 2.64
C TYR A 105 -9.23 -16.26 1.38
N ASN A 106 -9.10 -17.59 1.43
CA ASN A 106 -8.70 -18.37 0.27
C ASN A 106 -9.70 -18.22 -0.89
N SER A 107 -9.16 -18.07 -2.09
CA SER A 107 -9.92 -18.02 -3.32
C SER A 107 -10.57 -19.37 -3.60
N ARG A 108 -11.82 -19.34 -4.09
CA ARG A 108 -12.54 -20.56 -4.50
C ARG A 108 -11.96 -21.18 -5.76
N LYS A 109 -11.31 -20.38 -6.60
CA LYS A 109 -10.79 -20.78 -7.92
C LYS A 109 -9.45 -20.09 -8.18
N PRO A 110 -8.33 -20.62 -7.63
CA PRO A 110 -7.01 -20.11 -7.95
C PRO A 110 -6.67 -20.36 -9.43
N VAL A 111 -5.86 -19.48 -10.00
CA VAL A 111 -5.38 -19.56 -11.38
C VAL A 111 -4.02 -20.24 -11.40
N LEU A 112 -3.86 -21.28 -12.22
CA LEU A 112 -2.62 -22.08 -12.33
C LEU A 112 -2.05 -22.52 -10.96
N LYS A 113 -2.92 -22.75 -9.97
CA LYS A 113 -2.64 -23.12 -8.57
C LYS A 113 -1.94 -22.06 -7.71
N ASN A 114 -1.07 -21.23 -8.30
CA ASN A 114 -0.22 -20.29 -7.56
C ASN A 114 -0.65 -18.82 -7.68
N PHE A 115 -1.51 -18.48 -8.64
CA PHE A 115 -1.98 -17.11 -8.83
C PHE A 115 -3.39 -16.94 -8.27
N TYR A 116 -3.67 -15.79 -7.67
CA TYR A 116 -4.95 -15.49 -7.03
C TYR A 116 -5.37 -16.58 -6.03
N THR A 117 -4.41 -17.07 -5.23
CA THR A 117 -4.66 -17.95 -4.06
C THR A 117 -5.53 -17.25 -3.03
N SER A 118 -5.39 -15.93 -2.89
CA SER A 118 -6.38 -15.04 -2.32
C SER A 118 -7.01 -14.17 -3.44
N PRO A 119 -8.25 -13.69 -3.28
CA PRO A 119 -8.89 -12.83 -4.27
C PRO A 119 -8.21 -11.46 -4.45
N ALA A 120 -7.42 -11.01 -3.49
CA ALA A 120 -6.86 -9.65 -3.49
C ALA A 120 -5.48 -9.54 -4.14
N ASN A 121 -4.71 -10.64 -4.19
CA ASN A 121 -3.33 -10.61 -4.64
C ASN A 121 -3.11 -11.51 -5.86
N LEU A 122 -2.36 -11.04 -6.86
CA LEU A 122 -1.97 -11.86 -8.01
C LEU A 122 -1.07 -13.01 -7.57
N TYR A 123 -0.03 -12.72 -6.78
CA TYR A 123 0.89 -13.72 -6.24
C TYR A 123 1.29 -13.34 -4.82
N GLU A 124 1.31 -14.30 -3.92
CA GLU A 124 1.67 -14.09 -2.52
C GLU A 124 2.47 -15.29 -1.99
N VAL A 125 3.43 -15.00 -1.11
CA VAL A 125 4.25 -15.98 -0.39
C VAL A 125 4.19 -15.62 1.08
N HIS A 126 3.81 -16.59 1.90
CA HIS A 126 3.73 -16.45 3.35
C HIS A 126 4.49 -17.61 4.00
N ILE A 127 5.76 -17.39 4.33
CA ILE A 127 6.59 -18.38 5.02
C ILE A 127 7.10 -17.80 6.33
N LYS A 128 7.73 -18.65 7.16
CA LYS A 128 8.33 -18.18 8.41
C LYS A 128 9.33 -17.06 8.11
N ASP A 129 9.14 -15.93 8.79
CA ASP A 129 9.98 -14.74 8.70
C ASP A 129 10.07 -14.08 7.32
N PHE A 130 9.18 -14.40 6.38
CA PHE A 130 9.13 -13.74 5.08
C PHE A 130 7.72 -13.73 4.47
N ASP A 131 7.23 -12.53 4.18
CA ASP A 131 6.02 -12.31 3.39
C ASP A 131 6.38 -11.53 2.11
N LEU A 132 5.77 -11.91 1.00
CA LEU A 132 5.87 -11.24 -0.29
C LEU A 132 4.50 -11.21 -0.96
N VAL A 133 4.13 -10.06 -1.50
CA VAL A 133 2.91 -9.84 -2.26
C VAL A 133 3.25 -9.09 -3.53
N ILE A 134 2.81 -9.60 -4.67
CA ILE A 134 2.97 -9.00 -5.99
C ILE A 134 1.60 -8.76 -6.60
N ASN A 135 1.38 -7.55 -7.12
CA ASN A 135 0.14 -7.18 -7.79
C ASN A 135 0.41 -6.40 -9.07
N PRO A 136 -0.36 -6.64 -10.15
CA PRO A 136 -0.21 -5.87 -11.38
C PRO A 136 -0.70 -4.44 -11.18
N VAL A 137 -0.07 -3.51 -11.91
CA VAL A 137 -0.53 -2.14 -12.07
C VAL A 137 -1.02 -2.00 -13.50
N ILE A 138 -2.27 -1.59 -13.66
CA ILE A 138 -2.87 -1.37 -14.97
C ILE A 138 -3.71 -0.10 -14.87
N GLN A 139 -3.38 0.89 -15.69
CA GLN A 139 -4.20 2.08 -15.89
C GLN A 139 -4.24 2.40 -17.38
N TYR A 140 -5.44 2.61 -17.88
CA TYR A 140 -5.66 3.01 -19.26
C TYR A 140 -6.61 4.20 -19.30
N THR A 141 -6.25 5.22 -20.08
CA THR A 141 -7.08 6.40 -20.32
C THR A 141 -7.09 6.67 -21.80
N LEU A 142 -8.29 6.90 -22.35
CA LEU A 142 -8.50 7.30 -23.73
C LEU A 142 -9.23 8.63 -23.70
N SER A 143 -8.76 9.60 -24.48
CA SER A 143 -9.32 10.96 -24.50
C SER A 143 -9.29 11.54 -25.91
N LYS A 144 -10.15 12.52 -26.14
CA LYS A 144 -10.22 13.25 -27.41
C LYS A 144 -10.04 14.74 -27.13
N GLU A 145 -9.08 15.33 -27.80
CA GLU A 145 -8.87 16.77 -27.81
C GLU A 145 -9.65 17.39 -28.98
N LYS A 146 -10.20 18.59 -28.74
CA LYS A 146 -10.90 19.35 -29.78
C LYS A 146 -9.89 19.79 -30.84
N ASP A 147 -10.26 19.72 -32.10
CA ASP A 147 -9.42 20.12 -33.24
C ASP A 147 -8.10 19.31 -33.37
N ASN A 148 -8.06 18.10 -32.79
CA ASN A 148 -6.98 17.14 -32.94
C ASN A 148 -7.53 15.83 -33.52
N ASP A 149 -7.04 15.41 -34.70
CA ASP A 149 -7.51 14.18 -35.36
C ASP A 149 -7.06 12.92 -34.64
N GLN A 150 -5.99 12.98 -33.85
CA GLN A 150 -5.49 11.85 -33.08
C GLN A 150 -6.31 11.62 -31.80
N SER A 151 -6.42 10.36 -31.38
CA SER A 151 -6.91 10.01 -30.04
C SER A 151 -5.75 10.05 -29.06
N LEU A 152 -5.90 10.78 -27.97
CA LEU A 152 -4.95 10.82 -26.86
C LEU A 152 -5.11 9.58 -26.01
N PHE A 153 -4.02 9.05 -25.50
CA PHE A 153 -4.09 7.90 -24.59
C PHE A 153 -2.98 7.94 -23.56
N LEU A 154 -3.23 7.26 -22.43
CA LEU A 154 -2.24 6.89 -21.43
C LEU A 154 -2.43 5.41 -21.13
N ASN A 155 -1.34 4.64 -21.24
CA ASN A 155 -1.27 3.24 -20.87
C ASN A 155 -0.12 3.07 -19.87
N THR A 156 -0.48 2.94 -18.61
CA THR A 156 0.44 2.62 -17.53
C THR A 156 0.31 1.14 -17.20
N ARG A 157 1.43 0.42 -17.24
CA ARG A 157 1.51 -1.00 -16.94
C ARG A 157 2.71 -1.30 -16.06
N GLY A 158 2.57 -2.26 -15.16
CA GLY A 158 3.67 -2.66 -14.31
C GLY A 158 3.25 -3.54 -13.16
N LEU A 159 3.99 -3.44 -12.06
CA LEU A 159 3.75 -4.23 -10.87
C LEU A 159 4.08 -3.45 -9.60
N THR A 160 3.35 -3.79 -8.54
CA THR A 160 3.69 -3.45 -7.17
C THR A 160 4.21 -4.70 -6.47
N LEU A 161 5.21 -4.50 -5.63
CA LEU A 161 5.81 -5.56 -4.86
C LEU A 161 5.96 -5.06 -3.43
N ARG A 162 5.46 -5.83 -2.47
CA ARG A 162 5.55 -5.47 -1.05
C ARG A 162 5.76 -6.69 -0.19
N GLY A 163 6.28 -6.49 1.01
CA GLY A 163 6.47 -7.59 1.93
C GLY A 163 7.13 -7.17 3.21
N ASN A 164 7.42 -8.16 4.04
CA ASN A 164 8.17 -7.96 5.27
C ASN A 164 9.10 -9.14 5.57
N ILE A 165 10.24 -8.85 6.20
CA ILE A 165 11.21 -9.83 6.66
C ILE A 165 11.19 -9.84 8.18
N ALA A 166 10.90 -11.00 8.77
CA ALA A 166 10.81 -11.25 10.21
C ALA A 166 9.93 -10.25 10.97
N LYS A 167 8.92 -9.63 10.31
CA LYS A 167 8.11 -8.52 10.84
C LYS A 167 8.94 -7.33 11.34
N LYS A 168 10.19 -7.20 10.86
CA LYS A 168 11.16 -6.18 11.25
C LYS A 168 11.55 -5.27 10.09
N ILE A 169 11.56 -5.77 8.86
CA ILE A 169 11.94 -4.98 7.68
C ILE A 169 10.82 -5.07 6.66
N GLY A 170 10.01 -4.03 6.54
CA GLY A 170 9.03 -3.87 5.48
C GLY A 170 9.67 -3.29 4.22
N PHE A 171 9.29 -3.80 3.05
CA PHE A 171 9.73 -3.27 1.77
C PHE A 171 8.54 -3.05 0.83
N PHE A 172 8.68 -2.06 -0.04
CA PHE A 172 7.71 -1.73 -1.07
C PHE A 172 8.43 -1.22 -2.32
N ALA A 173 8.00 -1.69 -3.48
CA ALA A 173 8.44 -1.23 -4.79
C ALA A 173 7.23 -1.05 -5.71
N TYR A 174 7.29 0.00 -6.51
CA TYR A 174 6.31 0.31 -7.55
C TYR A 174 7.08 0.53 -8.85
N MET A 175 6.89 -0.37 -9.81
CA MET A 175 7.63 -0.37 -11.07
C MET A 175 6.66 -0.33 -12.22
N THR A 176 6.72 0.73 -13.03
CA THR A 176 5.80 0.96 -14.15
C THR A 176 6.48 1.53 -15.37
N ASP A 177 5.92 1.20 -16.53
CA ASP A 177 6.16 1.80 -17.82
C ASP A 177 4.91 2.60 -18.22
N ASN A 178 5.10 3.82 -18.74
CA ASN A 178 4.04 4.72 -19.17
C ASN A 178 4.19 4.97 -20.68
N GLN A 179 3.16 4.60 -21.43
CA GLN A 179 3.06 4.91 -22.85
C GLN A 179 1.92 5.88 -23.05
N GLU A 180 2.21 7.03 -23.63
CA GLU A 180 1.23 8.07 -23.81
C GLU A 180 1.29 8.72 -25.19
N ARG A 181 0.16 9.30 -25.58
CA ARG A 181 0.09 10.30 -26.63
C ARG A 181 -0.51 11.55 -26.01
N ASP A 182 0.36 12.56 -25.85
CA ASP A 182 0.04 13.79 -25.16
C ASP A 182 -0.85 14.73 -25.98
N PRO A 183 -1.53 15.70 -25.34
CA PRO A 183 -2.22 16.77 -26.04
C PRO A 183 -1.32 17.56 -27.00
N ALA A 184 -1.91 18.21 -28.00
CA ALA A 184 -1.19 18.92 -29.05
C ALA A 184 -0.18 19.93 -28.50
N TYR A 185 -0.55 20.69 -27.46
CA TYR A 185 0.35 21.69 -26.86
C TYR A 185 1.64 21.10 -26.28
N VAL A 186 1.60 19.86 -25.76
CA VAL A 186 2.79 19.16 -25.23
C VAL A 186 3.67 18.69 -26.38
N GLN A 187 3.06 18.13 -27.42
CA GLN A 187 3.77 17.69 -28.62
C GLN A 187 4.49 18.87 -29.29
N GLU A 188 3.80 20.02 -29.41
CA GLU A 188 4.39 21.27 -29.93
C GLU A 188 5.54 21.77 -29.06
N TYR A 189 5.39 21.71 -27.73
CA TYR A 189 6.46 22.09 -26.81
C TYR A 189 7.71 21.23 -27.03
N ILE A 190 7.53 19.89 -27.12
CA ILE A 190 8.62 18.94 -27.38
C ILE A 190 9.25 19.19 -28.75
N ALA A 191 8.45 19.43 -29.80
CA ALA A 191 8.96 19.72 -31.13
C ALA A 191 9.81 20.99 -31.17
N GLN A 192 9.40 22.03 -30.43
CA GLN A 192 10.10 23.32 -30.39
C GLN A 192 11.35 23.30 -29.50
N ARG A 193 11.34 22.54 -28.40
CA ARG A 193 12.35 22.62 -27.34
C ARG A 193 13.19 21.35 -27.16
N SER A 194 12.83 20.27 -27.86
CA SER A 194 13.42 18.93 -27.68
C SER A 194 13.45 18.47 -26.22
N ALA A 195 12.45 18.89 -25.44
CA ALA A 195 12.33 18.60 -24.01
C ALA A 195 10.86 18.47 -23.61
N VAL A 196 10.58 17.68 -22.58
CA VAL A 196 9.24 17.54 -21.99
C VAL A 196 8.97 18.75 -21.07
N PRO A 197 7.74 19.31 -21.04
CA PRO A 197 7.38 20.34 -20.07
C PRO A 197 7.59 19.87 -18.62
N GLY A 198 8.15 20.73 -17.76
CA GLY A 198 8.43 20.42 -16.34
C GLY A 198 8.43 21.64 -15.45
#